data_AF-A0A315XRP9-F1
#
_entry.id   AF-A0A315XRP9-F1
#
_cell.length_a   1.000
_cell.length_b   1.000
_cell.length_c   1.000
_cell.angle_alpha   90.00
_cell.angle_beta   90.00
_cell.angle_gamma   90.00
#
_symmetry.space_group_name_H-M   'P 1'
#
loop_
_entity.id
_entity.type
_entity.pdbx_description
1 polymer ?
#
loop_
_entity_poly.entity_id
_entity_poly.type
_entity_poly.pdbx_seq_one_letter_code
_entity_poly.pdbx_strand_id
1 'polypeptide(L)'
;MDSFEALIGKSINEVTLNESPNFFLAPLKYSLKRCGRRYPATKYRLVDIDYFDLISFSELFKREAIMIIWYDDEDIITDLEIYYLSNDFDILFKDYYFIKKAIDNGEAHNLTEGDTTYLGAARINEKVPQPNSDRLANKREFVLKKKYLQKIINEMGY
;
A
#
# COMPACT_ATOMS: atom_id res chain seq x y z
N MET A 1 4.86 34.80 7.55
CA MET A 1 4.03 33.92 8.39
C MET A 1 3.88 32.65 7.59
N ASP A 2 4.48 31.54 8.05
CA ASP A 2 4.51 30.30 7.29
C ASP A 2 3.09 29.87 6.95
N SER A 3 2.83 29.56 5.68
CA SER A 3 1.51 29.17 5.17
C SER A 3 0.93 27.96 5.91
N PHE A 4 1.80 27.19 6.56
CA PHE A 4 1.46 26.04 7.39
C PHE A 4 0.94 26.43 8.78
N GLU A 5 1.51 27.46 9.42
CA GLU A 5 1.05 27.93 10.74
C GLU A 5 -0.33 28.60 10.64
N ALA A 6 -0.60 29.28 9.52
CA ALA A 6 -1.91 29.88 9.24
C ALA A 6 -3.02 28.82 9.03
N LEU A 7 -2.67 27.61 8.58
CA LEU A 7 -3.62 26.53 8.32
C LEU A 7 -4.03 25.79 9.60
N ILE A 8 -3.14 25.73 10.59
CA ILE A 8 -3.30 24.88 11.79
C ILE A 8 -3.62 25.72 13.04
N GLY A 9 -3.41 27.04 13.00
CA GLY A 9 -3.78 27.95 14.08
C GLY A 9 -2.98 27.76 15.37
N LYS A 10 -1.85 27.05 15.30
CA LYS A 10 -0.91 26.81 16.40
C LYS A 10 0.52 26.92 15.88
N SER A 11 1.43 27.38 16.73
CA SER A 11 2.87 27.32 16.41
C SER A 11 3.33 25.87 16.39
N ILE A 12 4.26 25.53 15.49
CA ILE A 12 4.87 24.18 15.40
C ILE A 12 5.39 23.69 16.77
N ASN A 13 5.85 24.60 17.61
CA ASN A 13 6.38 24.29 18.95
C ASN A 13 5.31 23.96 20.00
N GLU A 14 4.02 24.13 19.68
CA GLU A 14 2.88 23.87 20.57
C GLU A 14 2.12 22.58 20.22
N VAL A 15 2.57 21.87 19.17
CA VAL A 15 2.00 20.57 18.80
C VAL A 15 2.61 19.50 19.69
N THR A 16 1.93 19.17 20.78
CA THR A 16 2.23 17.94 21.53
C THR A 16 1.79 16.74 20.70
N LEU A 17 2.74 15.93 20.24
CA LEU A 17 2.49 14.59 19.72
C LEU A 17 1.96 13.74 20.88
N ASN A 18 0.65 13.77 21.11
CA ASN A 18 -0.01 12.97 22.15
C ASN A 18 0.14 11.45 21.87
N GLU A 19 0.44 11.10 20.63
CA GLU A 19 0.85 9.76 20.19
C GLU A 19 1.96 9.90 19.14
N SER A 20 2.97 9.02 19.17
CA SER A 20 3.99 8.98 18.12
C SER A 20 3.31 8.68 16.78
N PRO A 21 3.57 9.48 15.72
CA PRO A 21 2.96 9.22 14.42
C PRO A 21 3.41 7.84 13.94
N ASN A 22 2.44 6.97 13.68
CA ASN A 22 2.68 5.58 13.34
C ASN A 22 2.35 5.36 11.86
N PHE A 23 3.38 5.32 11.03
CA PHE A 23 3.25 5.15 9.58
C PHE A 23 3.92 3.86 9.11
N PHE A 24 3.56 3.40 7.92
CA PHE A 24 4.38 2.44 7.18
C PHE A 24 5.65 3.14 6.68
N LEU A 25 6.81 2.51 6.80
CA LEU A 25 8.03 3.03 6.17
C LEU A 25 8.24 2.33 4.83
N ALA A 26 8.26 3.10 3.77
CA ALA A 26 8.30 2.59 2.40
C ALA A 26 9.48 3.17 1.62
N PRO A 27 10.65 2.52 1.65
CA PRO A 27 11.69 2.81 0.68
C PRO A 27 11.21 2.34 -0.69
N LEU A 28 10.98 3.28 -1.61
CA LEU A 28 10.45 3.01 -2.93
C LEU A 28 11.42 3.52 -4.01
N LYS A 29 11.88 2.58 -4.83
CA LYS A 29 12.63 2.91 -6.04
C LYS A 29 11.68 3.42 -7.12
N TYR A 30 12.03 4.53 -7.78
CA TYR A 30 11.42 4.92 -9.04
C TYR A 30 12.46 4.88 -10.17
N SER A 31 11.95 4.76 -11.39
CA SER A 31 12.75 4.94 -12.61
C SER A 31 12.11 6.03 -13.47
N LEU A 32 12.87 6.55 -14.43
CA LEU A 32 12.41 7.63 -15.31
C LEU A 32 11.94 7.09 -16.66
N LYS A 33 10.76 7.53 -17.11
CA LYS A 33 10.34 7.32 -18.51
C LYS A 33 11.15 8.24 -19.44
N ARG A 34 11.16 7.92 -20.73
CA ARG A 34 11.75 8.79 -21.78
C ARG A 34 11.25 10.24 -21.74
N CYS A 35 10.04 10.47 -21.24
CA CYS A 35 9.45 11.81 -21.09
C CYS A 35 9.82 12.52 -19.77
N GLY A 36 10.72 11.96 -18.96
CA GLY A 36 11.13 12.52 -17.67
C GLY A 36 10.20 12.22 -16.50
N ARG A 37 9.03 11.61 -16.73
CA ARG A 37 8.11 11.24 -15.65
C ARG A 37 8.61 10.06 -14.82
N ARG A 38 8.49 10.18 -13.50
CA ARG A 38 8.78 9.10 -12.55
C ARG A 38 7.74 7.99 -12.63
N TYR A 39 8.17 6.76 -12.43
CA TYR A 39 7.28 5.61 -12.25
C TYR A 39 7.85 4.62 -11.23
N PRO A 40 7.00 3.94 -10.45
CA PRO A 40 7.47 3.03 -9.42
C PRO A 40 8.11 1.78 -10.04
N ALA A 41 9.33 1.45 -9.61
CA ALA A 41 10.07 0.30 -10.10
C ALA A 41 9.51 -1.02 -9.57
N THR A 42 8.91 -1.01 -8.38
CA THR A 42 8.34 -2.17 -7.70
C THR A 42 6.97 -1.86 -7.08
N LYS A 43 6.28 -2.91 -6.64
CA LYS A 43 5.09 -2.81 -5.76
C LYS A 43 5.57 -2.78 -4.30
N TYR A 44 4.76 -2.25 -3.40
CA TYR A 44 5.11 -2.22 -1.98
C TYR A 44 4.41 -3.36 -1.24
N ARG A 45 5.18 -4.23 -0.57
CA ARG A 45 4.67 -5.36 0.21
C ARG A 45 4.17 -4.88 1.56
N LEU A 46 2.98 -5.32 1.96
CA LEU A 46 2.40 -5.07 3.27
C LEU A 46 2.61 -6.27 4.19
N VAL A 47 1.92 -7.37 3.94
CA VAL A 47 1.92 -8.57 4.80
C VAL A 47 1.52 -9.81 4.02
N ASP A 48 1.91 -10.99 4.50
CA ASP A 48 1.43 -12.27 3.98
C ASP A 48 -0.09 -12.40 4.16
N ILE A 49 -0.74 -13.08 3.22
CA ILE A 49 -2.14 -13.46 3.32
C ILE A 49 -2.20 -14.87 3.90
N ASP A 50 -2.65 -14.98 5.15
CA ASP A 50 -3.09 -16.24 5.71
C ASP A 50 -4.56 -16.48 5.28
N TYR A 51 -4.82 -17.60 4.61
CA TYR A 51 -6.16 -17.93 4.14
C TYR A 51 -7.10 -18.42 5.24
N PHE A 52 -6.56 -18.91 6.36
CA PHE A 52 -7.35 -19.38 7.50
C PHE A 52 -7.51 -18.32 8.58
N ASP A 53 -6.57 -17.38 8.67
CA ASP A 53 -6.60 -16.27 9.62
C ASP A 53 -6.31 -14.93 8.91
N LEU A 54 -7.24 -14.52 8.06
CA LEU A 54 -7.06 -13.29 7.27
C LEU A 54 -7.11 -12.06 8.17
N ILE A 55 -6.00 -11.32 8.23
CA ILE A 55 -5.92 -10.02 8.91
C ILE A 55 -7.06 -9.09 8.49
N SER A 56 -7.70 -8.44 9.46
CA SER A 56 -8.82 -7.52 9.18
C SER A 56 -8.35 -6.27 8.43
N PHE A 57 -9.24 -5.62 7.65
CA PHE A 57 -8.89 -4.36 6.96
C PHE A 57 -8.41 -3.27 7.94
N SER A 58 -9.11 -3.12 9.06
CA SER A 58 -8.76 -2.15 10.11
C SER A 58 -7.39 -2.43 10.73
N GLU A 59 -6.98 -3.69 10.80
CA GLU A 59 -5.67 -4.06 11.32
C GLU A 59 -4.57 -3.89 10.26
N LEU A 60 -4.86 -4.31 9.02
CA LEU A 60 -3.99 -4.11 7.86
C LEU A 60 -3.67 -2.63 7.62
N PHE A 61 -4.63 -1.75 7.81
CA PHE A 61 -4.49 -0.30 7.69
C PHE A 61 -4.62 0.42 9.03
N LYS A 62 -4.24 -0.24 10.14
CA LYS A 62 -4.17 0.40 11.47
C LYS A 62 -3.28 1.64 11.46
N ARG A 63 -2.32 1.67 10.53
CA ARG A 63 -1.52 2.83 10.17
C ARG A 63 -2.14 3.44 8.91
N GLU A 64 -2.81 4.57 9.05
CA GLU A 64 -3.50 5.24 7.94
C GLU A 64 -2.54 6.03 7.03
N ALA A 65 -1.26 6.12 7.41
CA ALA A 65 -0.25 6.87 6.67
C ALA A 65 0.97 6.00 6.31
N ILE A 66 1.63 6.38 5.22
CA ILE A 66 2.87 5.79 4.72
C ILE A 66 3.91 6.91 4.55
N MET A 67 5.06 6.76 5.19
CA MET A 67 6.25 7.57 4.94
C MET A 67 7.03 6.94 3.81
N ILE A 68 7.15 7.64 2.70
CA ILE A 68 7.80 7.19 1.50
C ILE A 68 9.18 7.82 1.42
N ILE A 69 10.20 6.98 1.18
CA ILE A 69 11.56 7.39 0.87
C ILE A 69 11.79 7.04 -0.60
N TRP A 70 11.79 8.06 -1.47
CA TRP A 70 12.03 7.85 -2.90
C TRP A 70 13.51 7.83 -3.17
N TYR A 71 13.95 6.83 -3.94
CA TYR A 71 15.30 6.77 -4.47
C TYR A 71 15.29 6.38 -5.95
N ASP A 72 16.29 6.87 -6.68
CA ASP A 72 16.39 6.68 -8.12
C ASP A 72 17.13 5.40 -8.53
N ASP A 73 17.47 5.29 -9.81
CA ASP A 73 18.18 4.13 -10.34
C ASP A 73 19.61 3.98 -9.79
N GLU A 74 20.22 5.08 -9.29
CA GLU A 74 21.54 5.13 -8.65
C GLU A 74 21.49 4.98 -7.12
N ASP A 75 20.32 4.65 -6.58
CA ASP A 75 20.04 4.49 -5.15
C ASP A 75 20.27 5.78 -4.33
N ILE A 76 20.16 6.95 -4.99
CA ILE A 76 20.21 8.26 -4.35
C ILE A 76 18.81 8.62 -3.85
N ILE A 77 18.68 8.97 -2.57
CA ILE A 77 17.42 9.49 -2.00
C ILE A 77 17.14 10.86 -2.61
N THR A 78 15.98 11.02 -3.21
CA THR A 78 15.59 12.29 -3.86
C THR A 78 14.49 13.02 -3.09
N ASP A 79 13.58 12.30 -2.46
CA ASP A 79 12.39 12.88 -1.83
C ASP A 79 11.94 12.07 -0.60
N LEU A 80 11.33 12.75 0.38
CA LEU A 80 10.79 12.19 1.61
C LEU A 80 9.38 12.73 1.82
N GLU A 81 8.40 11.85 1.90
CA GLU A 81 6.99 12.26 1.88
C GLU A 81 6.14 11.43 2.83
N ILE A 82 5.04 12.02 3.30
CA ILE A 82 4.00 11.30 4.04
C ILE A 82 2.73 11.33 3.19
N TYR A 83 2.18 10.16 2.93
CA TYR A 83 0.93 9.98 2.22
C TYR A 83 -0.13 9.34 3.13
N TYR A 84 -1.33 9.92 3.17
CA TYR A 84 -2.45 9.38 3.92
C TYR A 84 -3.23 8.39 3.04
N LEU A 85 -3.07 7.10 3.32
CA LEU A 85 -3.80 6.02 2.66
C LEU A 85 -5.31 6.13 2.90
N SER A 86 -5.73 6.78 3.98
CA SER A 86 -7.14 7.04 4.31
C SER A 86 -7.89 7.76 3.19
N ASN A 87 -7.21 8.57 2.39
CA ASN A 87 -7.78 9.26 1.23
C ASN A 87 -8.33 8.29 0.16
N ASP A 88 -7.87 7.03 0.14
CA ASP A 88 -8.24 6.02 -0.85
C ASP A 88 -8.87 4.77 -0.22
N PHE A 89 -9.33 4.86 1.04
CA PHE A 89 -9.90 3.72 1.77
C PHE A 89 -11.12 3.09 1.08
N ASP A 90 -11.94 3.86 0.35
CA ASP A 90 -13.07 3.29 -0.39
C ASP A 90 -12.62 2.23 -1.42
N ILE A 91 -11.53 2.52 -2.14
CA ILE A 91 -11.00 1.61 -3.18
C ILE A 91 -10.18 0.49 -2.52
N LEU A 92 -9.35 0.82 -1.54
CA LEU A 92 -8.56 -0.16 -0.80
C LEU A 92 -9.45 -1.18 -0.08
N PHE A 93 -10.55 -0.73 0.53
CA PHE A 93 -11.52 -1.60 1.20
C PHE A 93 -12.26 -2.48 0.21
N LYS A 94 -12.70 -1.93 -0.93
CA LYS A 94 -13.32 -2.71 -2.00
C LYS A 94 -12.40 -3.82 -2.50
N ASP A 95 -11.13 -3.52 -2.74
CA ASP A 95 -10.13 -4.48 -3.19
C ASP A 95 -9.87 -5.55 -2.13
N TYR A 96 -9.71 -5.15 -0.86
CA TYR A 96 -9.57 -6.07 0.26
C TYR A 96 -10.77 -7.01 0.36
N TYR A 97 -11.98 -6.47 0.28
CA TYR A 97 -13.22 -7.25 0.40
C TYR A 97 -13.37 -8.24 -0.76
N PHE A 98 -12.97 -7.86 -1.98
CA PHE A 98 -12.94 -8.77 -3.11
C PHE A 98 -12.03 -9.98 -2.83
N ILE A 99 -10.81 -9.74 -2.34
CA ILE A 99 -9.85 -10.80 -1.99
C ILE A 99 -10.41 -11.67 -0.87
N LYS A 100 -10.93 -11.06 0.20
CA LYS A 100 -11.55 -11.77 1.33
C LYS A 100 -12.68 -12.68 0.86
N LYS A 101 -13.59 -12.18 0.03
CA LYS A 101 -14.74 -12.96 -0.47
C LYS A 101 -14.30 -14.16 -1.29
N ALA A 102 -13.27 -14.01 -2.13
CA ALA A 102 -12.71 -15.14 -2.87
C ALA A 102 -12.10 -16.20 -1.93
N ILE A 103 -11.43 -15.78 -0.85
CA ILE A 103 -10.90 -16.70 0.15
C ILE A 103 -12.04 -17.42 0.88
N ASP A 104 -13.03 -16.68 1.39
CA ASP A 104 -14.19 -17.24 2.10
C ASP A 104 -14.96 -18.25 1.23
N ASN A 105 -15.02 -18.04 -0.08
CA ASN A 105 -15.70 -18.93 -1.03
C ASN A 105 -14.86 -20.16 -1.47
N GLY A 106 -13.60 -20.29 -1.01
CA GLY A 106 -12.69 -21.35 -1.47
C GLY A 106 -12.13 -21.13 -2.89
N GLU A 107 -12.12 -19.89 -3.36
CA GLU A 107 -11.72 -19.47 -4.70
C GLU A 107 -10.36 -18.73 -4.71
N ALA A 108 -9.58 -18.77 -3.64
CA ALA A 108 -8.27 -18.11 -3.57
C ALA A 108 -7.25 -18.60 -4.63
N HIS A 109 -7.44 -19.83 -5.11
CA HIS A 109 -6.69 -20.38 -6.24
C HIS A 109 -6.95 -19.65 -7.56
N ASN A 110 -8.11 -19.01 -7.72
CA ASN A 110 -8.48 -18.25 -8.92
C ASN A 110 -8.00 -16.80 -8.89
N LEU A 111 -7.62 -16.28 -7.71
CA LEU A 111 -7.17 -14.89 -7.57
C LEU A 111 -6.02 -14.55 -8.53
N THR A 112 -6.01 -13.32 -9.01
CA THR A 112 -4.89 -12.72 -9.72
C THR A 112 -4.59 -11.35 -9.12
N GLU A 113 -3.36 -10.85 -9.29
CA GLU A 113 -3.07 -9.47 -8.87
C GLU A 113 -3.91 -8.46 -9.68
N GLY A 114 -4.38 -8.83 -10.88
CA GLY A 114 -5.15 -7.98 -11.77
C GLY A 114 -6.61 -7.76 -11.37
N ASP A 115 -7.15 -8.58 -10.45
CA ASP A 115 -8.58 -8.54 -10.11
C ASP A 115 -9.00 -7.28 -9.33
N THR A 116 -8.02 -6.62 -8.71
CA THR A 116 -8.21 -5.44 -7.85
C THR A 116 -7.52 -4.19 -8.41
N THR A 117 -7.73 -3.02 -7.81
CA THR A 117 -7.26 -1.74 -8.35
C THR A 117 -5.96 -1.26 -7.73
N TYR A 118 -5.93 -1.05 -6.41
CA TYR A 118 -4.85 -0.49 -5.61
C TYR A 118 -4.21 -1.51 -4.68
N LEU A 119 -5.01 -2.35 -4.00
CA LEU A 119 -4.51 -3.40 -3.12
C LEU A 119 -4.54 -4.75 -3.85
N GLY A 120 -3.37 -5.35 -4.09
CA GLY A 120 -3.24 -6.62 -4.81
C GLY A 120 -2.98 -7.80 -3.89
N ALA A 121 -3.32 -9.01 -4.37
CA ALA A 121 -2.91 -10.30 -3.79
C ALA A 121 -1.80 -10.93 -4.66
N ALA A 122 -0.56 -10.52 -4.42
CA ALA A 122 0.61 -10.95 -5.18
C ALA A 122 0.95 -12.41 -4.89
N ARG A 123 1.24 -13.20 -5.93
CA ARG A 123 1.64 -14.62 -5.77
C ARG A 123 3.06 -14.73 -5.25
N ILE A 124 3.26 -15.61 -4.27
CA ILE A 124 4.55 -16.20 -3.91
C ILE A 124 4.62 -17.58 -4.59
N ASN A 125 5.82 -18.03 -4.97
CA ASN A 125 6.06 -19.33 -5.59
C ASN A 125 5.96 -20.49 -4.56
N GLU A 126 4.82 -20.62 -3.91
CA GLU A 126 4.51 -21.63 -2.91
C GLU A 126 3.02 -21.99 -3.02
N LYS A 127 2.67 -23.26 -2.77
CA LYS A 127 1.29 -23.74 -2.74
C LYS A 127 0.87 -24.00 -1.31
N VAL A 128 -0.29 -23.49 -0.91
CA VAL A 128 -0.85 -23.65 0.44
C VAL A 128 -2.32 -24.08 0.39
N PRO A 129 -2.81 -24.77 1.43
CA PRO A 129 -4.24 -25.04 1.59
C PRO A 129 -5.05 -23.73 1.69
N GLN A 130 -6.34 -23.81 1.38
CA GLN A 130 -7.29 -22.70 1.52
C GLN A 130 -8.57 -23.22 2.18
N PRO A 131 -9.38 -22.37 2.84
CA PRO A 131 -10.65 -22.81 3.41
C PRO A 131 -11.63 -23.20 2.30
N ASN A 132 -12.61 -24.04 2.63
CA ASN A 132 -13.77 -24.36 1.80
C ASN A 132 -13.45 -24.92 0.38
N SER A 133 -12.25 -25.47 0.17
CA SER A 133 -11.87 -26.10 -1.09
C SER A 133 -10.70 -27.08 -0.90
N ASP A 134 -10.76 -28.24 -1.57
CA ASP A 134 -9.68 -29.23 -1.58
C ASP A 134 -8.50 -28.84 -2.50
N ARG A 135 -8.68 -27.85 -3.37
CA ARG A 135 -7.61 -27.37 -4.26
C ARG A 135 -6.58 -26.55 -3.47
N LEU A 136 -5.30 -26.69 -3.81
CA LEU A 136 -4.26 -25.81 -3.31
C LEU A 136 -4.27 -24.46 -4.06
N ALA A 137 -4.12 -23.37 -3.30
CA ALA A 137 -3.94 -22.03 -3.84
C ALA A 137 -2.44 -21.65 -3.85
N ASN A 138 -2.04 -20.68 -4.66
CA ASN A 138 -0.72 -20.07 -4.48
C ASN A 138 -0.73 -19.28 -3.16
N LYS A 139 0.34 -19.32 -2.37
CA LYS A 139 0.54 -18.39 -1.25
C LYS A 139 0.59 -16.97 -1.79
N ARG A 140 0.06 -16.00 -1.04
CA ARG A 140 -0.01 -14.60 -1.48
C ARG A 140 0.36 -13.61 -0.39
N GLU A 141 0.62 -12.39 -0.83
CA GLU A 141 0.88 -11.23 0.03
C GLU A 141 0.01 -10.07 -0.42
N PHE A 142 -0.45 -9.27 0.54
CA PHE A 142 -1.04 -7.98 0.27
C PHE A 142 0.05 -7.01 -0.20
N VAL A 143 -0.20 -6.35 -1.32
CA VAL A 143 0.72 -5.37 -1.91
C VAL A 143 -0.02 -4.11 -2.33
N LEU A 144 0.58 -2.94 -2.11
CA LEU A 144 0.19 -1.73 -2.82
C LEU A 144 0.70 -1.84 -4.26
N LYS A 145 -0.22 -1.87 -5.21
CA LYS A 145 0.09 -2.06 -6.63
C LYS A 145 0.85 -0.87 -7.18
N LYS A 146 1.70 -1.11 -8.19
CA LYS A 146 2.39 -0.05 -8.95
C LYS A 146 1.44 1.03 -9.45
N LYS A 147 0.22 0.66 -9.85
CA LYS A 147 -0.82 1.62 -10.27
C LYS A 147 -1.16 2.63 -9.17
N TYR A 148 -1.26 2.17 -7.93
CA TYR A 148 -1.53 3.02 -6.78
C TYR A 148 -0.32 3.89 -6.43
N LEU A 149 0.88 3.32 -6.40
CA LEU A 149 2.12 4.08 -6.19
C LEU A 149 2.33 5.15 -7.28
N GLN A 150 1.95 4.87 -8.53
CA GLN A 150 1.99 5.87 -9.61
C GLN A 150 0.96 6.99 -9.39
N LYS A 151 -0.25 6.69 -8.88
CA LYS A 151 -1.22 7.73 -8.49
C LYS A 151 -0.60 8.67 -7.47
N ILE A 152 0.01 8.10 -6.43
CA ILE A 152 0.71 8.86 -5.38
C ILE A 152 1.75 9.80 -6.00
N ILE A 153 2.68 9.27 -6.82
CA ILE A 153 3.70 10.09 -7.53
C ILE A 153 3.06 11.23 -8.33
N ASN A 154 1.97 10.96 -9.06
CA ASN A 154 1.32 11.97 -9.90
C ASN A 154 0.66 13.07 -9.07
N GLU A 155 0.11 12.75 -7.90
CA GLU A 155 -0.51 13.73 -6.99
C GLU A 155 0.51 14.66 -6.36
N MET A 156 1.76 14.21 -6.24
CA MET A 156 2.89 15.01 -5.75
C MET A 156 3.47 15.95 -6.82
N GLY A 157 3.11 15.77 -8.09
CA GLY A 157 3.49 16.67 -9.18
C GLY A 157 4.79 16.31 -9.90
N TYR A 158 5.24 15.05 -9.84
CA TYR A 158 6.45 14.54 -10.53
C TYR A 158 6.19 13.88 -11.90
#